data_AF-A0A6C0CDP8-F1
#
_entry.id   AF-A0A6C0CDP8-F1
#
_cell.length_a   1.000
_cell.length_b   1.000
_cell.length_c   1.000
_cell.angle_alpha   90.00
_cell.angle_beta   90.00
_cell.angle_gamma   90.00
#
_symmetry.space_group_name_H-M   'P 1'
#
loop_
_entity.id
_entity.type
_entity.pdbx_description
1 polymer ?
#
loop_
_entity_poly.entity_id
_entity_poly.type
_entity_poly.pdbx_seq_one_letter_code
_entity_poly.pdbx_strand_id
1 'polypeptide(L)'
;MNAAAAAAAAAIYNASTIHSIYKIIKAHYNFDAKTIADFKIAEMPLSVFDDFNKDLQDTSNKYFNFGFAHDYIRKCNRCYHITYKGVNMYIILQSKITPQMRRQLFRNLYRVYLVSQIYKISKWGDYMFNYYVIMNPLKRYLPAKRGQIIDAVNINGGYTYTNKNNIYIIRKEDYNKVIIHELLHHNTLIHKQKWEEANIRRLKAHFKIHPNMLLIPNEAIIETYACILNTVFYSIETGTSLRENLKRDQEHSINLTGKILDKQGGDLWEEKTHSYCYIVLKTILYVYFNDFLKIYKYHNDTEITDFLIKYSHKIYKRVSAIASAKRDNRLKQTIY
;
A
#
# COMPACT_ATOMS: atom_id res chain seq x y z
N MET A 1 -3.29 10.51 27.14
CA MET A 1 -2.32 9.97 26.16
C MET A 1 -0.98 9.79 26.88
N ASN A 2 -0.32 8.63 26.78
CA ASN A 2 0.90 8.34 27.55
C ASN A 2 2.16 8.94 26.87
N ALA A 3 3.11 9.46 27.65
CA ALA A 3 4.37 10.06 27.20
C ALA A 3 5.17 9.16 26.23
N ALA A 4 5.09 7.84 26.41
CA ALA A 4 5.75 6.87 25.52
C ALA A 4 5.29 6.96 24.05
N ALA A 5 3.99 7.18 23.81
CA ALA A 5 3.45 7.31 22.45
C ALA A 5 3.88 8.63 21.79
N ALA A 6 4.04 9.70 22.58
CA ALA A 6 4.54 10.97 22.08
C ALA A 6 6.01 10.88 21.67
N ALA A 7 6.85 10.20 22.47
CA ALA A 7 8.25 9.98 22.16
C ALA A 7 8.44 9.11 20.90
N ALA A 8 7.65 8.03 20.76
CA ALA A 8 7.69 7.17 19.57
C ALA A 8 7.37 7.94 18.28
N ALA A 9 6.37 8.84 18.34
CA ALA A 9 6.00 9.67 17.20
C ALA A 9 7.09 10.67 16.82
N ALA A 10 7.70 11.35 17.81
CA ALA A 10 8.82 12.23 17.51
C ALA A 10 10.00 11.44 16.88
N ALA A 11 10.28 10.24 17.39
CA ALA A 11 11.34 9.39 16.87
C ALA A 11 11.06 8.90 15.43
N ILE A 12 9.82 8.51 15.10
CA ILE A 12 9.51 7.95 13.78
C ILE A 12 9.60 8.99 12.65
N TYR A 13 9.18 10.23 12.91
CA TYR A 13 9.26 11.31 11.92
C TYR A 13 10.67 11.87 11.75
N ASN A 14 11.55 11.66 12.73
CA ASN A 14 12.98 12.01 12.67
C ASN A 14 13.88 10.85 12.24
N ALA A 15 13.30 9.71 11.87
CA ALA A 15 14.08 8.55 11.45
C ALA A 15 14.80 8.84 10.12
N SER A 16 16.13 8.75 10.14
CA SER A 16 16.98 8.99 8.96
C SER A 16 17.36 7.72 8.19
N THR A 17 16.98 6.54 8.70
CA THR A 17 17.25 5.25 8.05
C THR A 17 16.12 4.26 8.26
N ILE A 18 15.99 3.26 7.37
CA ILE A 18 15.08 2.13 7.55
C ILE A 18 15.40 1.35 8.84
N HIS A 19 16.68 1.27 9.24
CA HIS A 19 17.07 0.59 10.47
C HIS A 19 16.54 1.31 11.72
N SER A 20 16.53 2.64 11.71
CA SER A 20 15.91 3.44 12.78
C SER A 20 14.41 3.18 12.87
N ILE A 21 13.71 3.13 11.73
CA ILE A 21 12.29 2.75 11.66
C ILE A 21 12.09 1.35 12.26
N TYR A 22 12.88 0.36 11.85
CA TYR A 22 12.82 -1.00 12.38
C TYR A 22 13.00 -1.05 13.90
N LYS A 23 14.00 -0.35 14.46
CA LYS A 23 14.24 -0.30 15.90
C LYS A 23 13.03 0.26 16.66
N ILE A 24 12.44 1.34 16.16
CA ILE A 24 11.26 1.97 16.76
C ILE A 24 10.09 0.98 16.73
N ILE A 25 9.74 0.44 15.55
CA ILE A 25 8.62 -0.51 15.45
C ILE A 25 8.85 -1.74 16.35
N LYS A 26 10.07 -2.31 16.34
CA LYS A 26 10.40 -3.49 17.14
C LYS A 26 10.27 -3.24 18.65
N ALA A 27 10.68 -2.07 19.14
CA ALA A 27 10.57 -1.72 20.55
C ALA A 27 9.13 -1.65 21.05
N HIS A 28 8.17 -1.40 20.16
CA HIS A 28 6.75 -1.33 20.48
C HIS A 28 5.92 -2.54 20.01
N TYR A 29 6.54 -3.49 19.30
CA TYR A 29 5.86 -4.66 18.77
C TYR A 29 5.70 -5.74 19.85
N ASN A 30 4.46 -6.00 20.24
CA ASN A 30 4.10 -7.10 21.14
C ASN A 30 2.83 -7.84 20.67
N PHE A 31 3.00 -8.85 19.82
CA PHE A 31 1.93 -9.72 19.35
C PHE A 31 2.04 -11.12 19.98
N ASP A 32 1.79 -11.19 21.30
CA ASP A 32 1.83 -12.39 22.12
C ASP A 32 0.43 -12.97 22.41
N ALA A 33 0.35 -13.99 23.26
CA ALA A 33 -0.91 -14.62 23.66
C ALA A 33 -1.86 -13.65 24.37
N LYS A 34 -1.33 -12.71 25.16
CA LYS A 34 -2.12 -11.69 25.86
C LYS A 34 -2.74 -10.73 24.88
N THR A 35 -1.96 -10.23 23.92
CA THR A 35 -2.45 -9.39 22.82
C THR A 35 -3.51 -10.13 21.99
N ILE A 36 -3.36 -11.44 21.74
CA ILE A 36 -4.37 -12.24 21.02
C ILE A 36 -5.69 -12.34 21.80
N ALA A 37 -5.63 -12.44 23.14
CA ALA A 37 -6.82 -12.54 23.99
C ALA A 37 -7.67 -11.25 23.99
N ASP A 38 -7.05 -10.09 23.70
CA ASP A 38 -7.76 -8.80 23.58
C ASP A 38 -8.63 -8.69 22.31
N PHE A 39 -8.45 -9.57 21.32
CA PHE A 39 -9.25 -9.56 20.09
C PHE A 39 -10.62 -10.19 20.31
N LYS A 40 -11.66 -9.53 19.78
CA LYS A 40 -13.01 -10.10 19.67
C LYS A 40 -13.32 -10.37 18.20
N ILE A 41 -14.01 -11.48 17.94
CA ILE A 41 -14.49 -11.85 16.61
C ILE A 41 -15.91 -12.39 16.70
N ALA A 42 -16.80 -11.92 15.82
CA ALA A 42 -18.18 -12.37 15.72
C ALA A 42 -18.59 -12.54 14.25
N GLU A 43 -19.55 -13.43 13.97
CA GLU A 43 -20.23 -13.46 12.68
C GLU A 43 -21.20 -12.26 12.57
N MET A 44 -21.35 -11.73 11.37
CA MET A 44 -22.20 -10.58 11.07
C MET A 44 -23.09 -10.88 9.85
N PRO A 45 -24.23 -10.20 9.70
CA PRO A 45 -25.03 -10.29 8.47
C PRO A 45 -24.23 -9.75 7.27
N LEU A 46 -24.48 -10.33 6.08
CA LEU A 46 -23.83 -9.90 4.84
C LEU A 46 -24.15 -8.44 4.47
N SER A 47 -25.30 -7.93 4.94
CA SER A 47 -25.78 -6.56 4.66
C SER A 47 -24.85 -5.46 5.18
N VAL A 48 -23.91 -5.78 6.08
CA VAL A 48 -22.82 -4.86 6.47
C VAL A 48 -22.00 -4.38 5.27
N PHE A 49 -21.98 -5.15 4.16
CA PHE A 49 -21.26 -4.81 2.94
C PHE A 49 -22.14 -4.18 1.85
N ASP A 50 -23.43 -3.91 2.09
CA ASP A 50 -24.35 -3.42 1.04
C ASP A 50 -23.90 -2.06 0.47
N ASP A 51 -23.56 -1.10 1.33
CA ASP A 51 -23.07 0.22 0.93
C ASP A 51 -21.77 0.12 0.12
N PHE A 52 -20.83 -0.73 0.56
CA PHE A 52 -19.57 -0.95 -0.14
C PHE A 52 -19.80 -1.64 -1.49
N ASN A 53 -20.71 -2.63 -1.54
CA ASN A 53 -21.05 -3.33 -2.77
C ASN A 53 -21.69 -2.39 -3.81
N LYS A 54 -22.55 -1.47 -3.34
CA LYS A 54 -23.13 -0.41 -4.17
C LYS A 54 -22.06 0.55 -4.69
N ASP A 55 -21.16 1.01 -3.84
CA ASP A 55 -20.05 1.90 -4.22
C ASP A 55 -19.13 1.26 -5.29
N LEU A 56 -18.83 -0.04 -5.15
CA LEU A 56 -18.08 -0.78 -6.17
C LEU A 56 -18.82 -0.82 -7.50
N GLN A 57 -20.14 -1.06 -7.50
CA GLN A 57 -20.96 -1.07 -8.71
C GLN A 57 -21.00 0.31 -9.37
N ASP A 58 -21.26 1.35 -8.60
CA ASP A 58 -21.35 2.73 -9.06
C ASP A 58 -20.02 3.23 -9.63
N THR A 59 -18.90 2.84 -9.02
CA THR A 59 -17.55 3.20 -9.47
C THR A 59 -17.12 2.40 -10.69
N SER A 60 -17.55 1.13 -10.81
CA SER A 60 -17.25 0.27 -11.98
C SER A 60 -17.82 0.80 -13.28
N ASN A 61 -18.94 1.53 -13.20
CA ASN A 61 -19.57 2.21 -14.33
C ASN A 61 -18.89 3.56 -14.66
N LYS A 62 -17.81 3.92 -13.96
CA LYS A 62 -17.08 5.20 -14.09
C LYS A 62 -15.61 4.95 -14.41
N TYR A 63 -14.70 5.64 -13.72
CA TYR A 63 -13.27 5.71 -14.04
C TYR A 63 -12.49 4.43 -13.69
N PHE A 64 -12.87 3.71 -12.63
CA PHE A 64 -12.18 2.49 -12.17
C PHE A 64 -13.08 1.26 -12.27
N ASN A 65 -12.65 0.24 -13.01
CA ASN A 65 -13.41 -1.00 -13.13
C ASN A 65 -13.19 -1.93 -11.92
N PHE A 66 -14.11 -1.89 -10.96
CA PHE A 66 -14.16 -2.79 -9.80
C PHE A 66 -15.17 -3.93 -9.91
N GLY A 67 -15.67 -4.23 -11.13
CA GLY A 67 -16.70 -5.25 -11.34
C GLY A 67 -16.29 -6.62 -10.80
N PHE A 68 -14.99 -6.95 -10.91
CA PHE A 68 -14.43 -8.19 -10.35
C PHE A 68 -14.58 -8.33 -8.82
N ALA A 69 -14.62 -7.23 -8.09
CA ALA A 69 -14.79 -7.22 -6.64
C ALA A 69 -16.28 -7.31 -6.28
N HIS A 70 -17.14 -6.57 -6.99
CA HIS A 70 -18.59 -6.66 -6.90
C HIS A 70 -19.09 -8.11 -7.14
N ASP A 71 -18.62 -8.73 -8.24
CA ASP A 71 -18.97 -10.11 -8.59
C ASP A 71 -18.52 -11.13 -7.53
N TYR A 72 -17.42 -10.85 -6.85
CA TYR A 72 -16.93 -11.73 -5.79
C TYR A 72 -17.76 -11.62 -4.51
N ILE A 73 -18.16 -10.40 -4.10
CA ILE A 73 -19.04 -10.18 -2.94
C ILE A 73 -20.31 -11.03 -3.06
N ARG A 74 -20.94 -11.06 -4.24
CA ARG A 74 -22.18 -11.81 -4.49
C ARG A 74 -22.06 -13.32 -4.30
N LYS A 75 -20.84 -13.86 -4.32
CA LYS A 75 -20.55 -15.29 -4.10
C LYS A 75 -20.23 -15.58 -2.63
N CYS A 76 -19.97 -14.55 -1.82
CA CYS A 76 -19.65 -14.71 -0.41
C CYS A 76 -20.89 -15.04 0.41
N ASN A 77 -20.70 -15.89 1.42
CA ASN A 77 -21.78 -16.35 2.30
C ASN A 77 -21.38 -16.27 3.79
N ARG A 78 -20.23 -15.63 4.09
CA ARG A 78 -19.74 -15.39 5.45
C ARG A 78 -19.28 -13.95 5.58
N CYS A 79 -19.64 -13.32 6.69
CA CYS A 79 -19.11 -12.03 7.12
C CYS A 79 -18.70 -12.11 8.59
N TYR A 80 -17.56 -11.54 8.92
CA TYR A 80 -17.02 -11.49 10.29
C TYR A 80 -16.65 -10.07 10.66
N HIS A 81 -16.83 -9.71 11.93
CA HIS A 81 -16.33 -8.47 12.51
C HIS A 81 -15.27 -8.79 13.57
N ILE A 82 -14.10 -8.17 13.42
CA ILE A 82 -12.98 -8.25 14.36
C ILE A 82 -12.75 -6.88 14.96
N THR A 83 -12.61 -6.81 16.28
CA THR A 83 -12.30 -5.58 17.01
C THR A 83 -11.01 -5.71 17.80
N TYR A 84 -10.19 -4.66 17.80
CA TYR A 84 -9.02 -4.54 18.67
C TYR A 84 -8.74 -3.07 19.01
N LYS A 85 -8.82 -2.71 20.30
CA LYS A 85 -8.41 -1.40 20.86
C LYS A 85 -8.80 -0.20 20.00
N GLY A 86 -10.06 -0.12 19.57
CA GLY A 86 -10.52 1.02 18.77
C GLY A 86 -10.47 0.84 17.25
N VAL A 87 -9.98 -0.30 16.75
CA VAL A 87 -9.91 -0.56 15.30
C VAL A 87 -10.84 -1.71 14.94
N ASN A 88 -11.65 -1.52 13.90
CA ASN A 88 -12.63 -2.48 13.42
C ASN A 88 -12.22 -3.04 12.06
N MET A 89 -12.43 -4.35 11.86
CA MET A 89 -12.23 -5.01 10.58
C MET A 89 -13.43 -5.92 10.28
N TYR A 90 -14.22 -5.54 9.28
CA TYR A 90 -15.28 -6.34 8.67
C TYR A 90 -14.69 -7.11 7.50
N ILE A 91 -15.00 -8.40 7.40
CA ILE A 91 -14.38 -9.30 6.42
C ILE A 91 -15.46 -10.14 5.76
N ILE A 92 -15.52 -10.10 4.43
CA ILE A 92 -16.45 -10.91 3.63
C ILE A 92 -15.69 -11.94 2.78
N LEU A 93 -16.18 -13.17 2.78
CA LEU A 93 -15.56 -14.31 2.09
C LEU A 93 -16.54 -15.47 1.84
N GLN A 94 -16.13 -16.42 0.99
CA GLN A 94 -16.94 -17.59 0.61
C GLN A 94 -16.80 -18.80 1.56
N SER A 95 -15.83 -18.76 2.47
CA SER A 95 -15.48 -19.89 3.33
C SER A 95 -15.42 -19.46 4.80
N LYS A 96 -15.48 -20.41 5.73
CA LYS A 96 -15.22 -20.12 7.15
C LYS A 96 -13.76 -19.67 7.34
N ILE A 97 -13.53 -18.79 8.31
CA ILE A 97 -12.18 -18.40 8.73
C ILE A 97 -11.50 -19.59 9.43
N THR A 98 -10.36 -20.03 8.92
CA THR A 98 -9.53 -21.04 9.58
C THR A 98 -8.74 -20.44 10.75
N PRO A 99 -8.23 -21.24 11.71
CA PRO A 99 -7.38 -20.73 12.79
C PRO A 99 -6.14 -19.96 12.29
N GLN A 100 -5.52 -20.43 11.21
CA GLN A 100 -4.39 -19.75 10.58
C GLN A 100 -4.79 -18.40 9.99
N MET A 101 -5.91 -18.34 9.26
CA MET A 101 -6.45 -17.09 8.72
C MET A 101 -6.80 -16.12 9.86
N ARG A 102 -7.46 -16.60 10.93
CA ARG A 102 -7.78 -15.80 12.11
C ARG A 102 -6.53 -15.14 12.70
N ARG A 103 -5.46 -15.92 12.89
CA ARG A 103 -4.19 -15.40 13.43
C ARG A 103 -3.57 -14.35 12.51
N GLN A 104 -3.63 -14.52 11.19
CA GLN A 104 -3.15 -13.53 10.22
C GLN A 104 -4.00 -12.26 10.23
N LEU A 105 -5.32 -12.37 10.33
CA LEU A 105 -6.23 -11.23 10.40
C LEU A 105 -5.99 -10.41 11.67
N PHE A 106 -5.87 -11.07 12.83
CA PHE A 106 -5.54 -10.42 14.10
C PHE A 106 -4.20 -9.70 14.01
N ARG A 107 -3.19 -10.34 13.41
CA ARG A 107 -1.87 -9.73 13.24
C ARG A 107 -1.92 -8.48 12.37
N ASN A 108 -2.66 -8.50 11.27
CA ASN A 108 -2.77 -7.33 10.40
C ASN A 108 -3.52 -6.17 11.05
N LEU A 109 -4.60 -6.47 11.79
CA LEU A 109 -5.31 -5.45 12.55
C LEU A 109 -4.43 -4.88 13.68
N TYR A 110 -3.59 -5.71 14.30
CA TYR A 110 -2.56 -5.26 15.25
C TYR A 110 -1.54 -4.33 14.60
N ARG A 111 -1.02 -4.67 13.41
CA ARG A 111 -0.08 -3.80 12.66
C ARG A 111 -0.70 -2.42 12.40
N VAL A 112 -1.96 -2.38 11.97
CA VAL A 112 -2.72 -1.13 11.76
C VAL A 112 -2.80 -0.31 13.05
N TYR A 113 -3.20 -0.94 14.15
CA TYR A 113 -3.25 -0.27 15.45
C TYR A 113 -1.88 0.29 15.83
N LEU A 114 -0.82 -0.50 15.72
CA LEU A 114 0.51 -0.06 16.12
C LEU A 114 1.02 1.09 15.25
N VAL A 115 0.83 1.01 13.93
CA VAL A 115 1.17 2.10 13.00
C VAL A 115 0.39 3.36 13.33
N SER A 116 -0.91 3.25 13.63
CA SER A 116 -1.73 4.42 13.97
C SER A 116 -1.23 5.09 15.25
N GLN A 117 -0.81 4.32 16.26
CA GLN A 117 -0.25 4.86 17.50
C GLN A 117 1.12 5.53 17.26
N ILE A 118 2.05 4.85 16.58
CA ILE A 118 3.42 5.34 16.38
C ILE A 118 3.43 6.59 15.51
N TYR A 119 2.65 6.61 14.43
CA TYR A 119 2.56 7.78 13.55
C TYR A 119 1.55 8.82 14.02
N LYS A 120 0.84 8.60 15.14
CA LYS A 120 -0.27 9.44 15.59
C LYS A 120 -1.30 9.72 14.48
N ILE A 121 -1.64 8.67 13.74
CA ILE A 121 -2.71 8.73 12.75
C ILE A 121 -4.01 8.60 13.54
N SER A 122 -4.57 9.76 13.89
CA SER A 122 -5.92 9.89 14.43
C SER A 122 -6.68 10.87 13.57
N LYS A 123 -8.00 10.73 13.56
CA LYS A 123 -8.86 11.63 12.82
C LYS A 123 -9.88 12.26 13.77
N TRP A 124 -10.00 13.59 13.68
CA TRP A 124 -11.03 14.48 14.26
C TRP A 124 -11.96 13.81 15.28
N GLY A 125 -11.67 13.94 16.58
CA GLY A 125 -12.62 13.63 17.67
C GLY A 125 -12.82 12.15 18.03
N ASP A 126 -11.73 11.41 18.30
CA ASP A 126 -11.75 10.05 18.90
C ASP A 126 -12.36 8.90 18.06
N TYR A 127 -12.52 9.06 16.75
CA TYR A 127 -13.15 8.01 15.94
C TYR A 127 -12.24 6.83 15.56
N MET A 128 -12.88 5.65 15.57
CA MET A 128 -12.35 4.34 15.16
C MET A 128 -12.23 4.22 13.62
N PHE A 129 -11.14 3.63 13.11
CA PHE A 129 -11.05 3.23 11.70
C PHE A 129 -11.83 1.94 11.46
N ASN A 130 -12.63 1.92 10.39
CA ASN A 130 -13.39 0.76 9.96
C ASN A 130 -12.83 0.20 8.65
N TYR A 131 -12.24 -0.98 8.71
CA TYR A 131 -11.74 -1.67 7.53
C TYR A 131 -12.82 -2.60 7.00
N TYR A 132 -13.14 -2.47 5.71
CA TYR A 132 -14.01 -3.39 4.98
C TYR A 132 -13.18 -4.19 4.01
N VAL A 133 -13.01 -5.48 4.28
CA VAL A 133 -12.07 -6.36 3.59
C VAL A 133 -12.81 -7.44 2.81
N ILE A 134 -12.66 -7.40 1.49
CA ILE A 134 -13.10 -8.45 0.58
C ILE A 134 -11.92 -9.39 0.35
N MET A 135 -12.05 -10.65 0.78
CA MET A 135 -11.01 -11.66 0.61
C MET A 135 -11.00 -12.25 -0.81
N ASN A 136 -11.10 -11.41 -1.84
CA ASN A 136 -11.11 -11.82 -3.25
C ASN A 136 -9.75 -12.43 -3.64
N PRO A 137 -9.70 -13.71 -4.08
CA PRO A 137 -8.45 -14.40 -4.39
C PRO A 137 -7.81 -13.99 -5.71
N LEU A 138 -8.49 -13.18 -6.54
CA LEU A 138 -8.01 -12.75 -7.85
C LEU A 138 -6.61 -12.14 -7.78
N LYS A 139 -5.74 -12.53 -8.71
CA LYS A 139 -4.34 -12.09 -8.78
C LYS A 139 -4.17 -10.94 -9.77
N ARG A 140 -3.13 -10.14 -9.55
CA ARG A 140 -2.73 -9.01 -10.38
C ARG A 140 -1.92 -9.48 -11.59
N TYR A 141 -2.32 -9.04 -12.79
CA TYR A 141 -1.59 -9.29 -14.03
C TYR A 141 -1.64 -8.05 -14.92
N LEU A 142 -0.58 -7.86 -15.71
CA LEU A 142 -0.61 -6.94 -16.84
C LEU A 142 -1.71 -7.35 -17.82
N PRO A 143 -2.31 -6.40 -18.54
CA PRO A 143 -3.19 -6.71 -19.65
C PRO A 143 -2.52 -7.65 -20.65
N ALA A 144 -3.24 -8.68 -21.10
CA ALA A 144 -2.70 -9.72 -21.98
C ALA A 144 -2.40 -9.20 -23.39
N LYS A 145 -3.20 -8.23 -23.90
CA LYS A 145 -3.01 -7.67 -25.23
C LYS A 145 -2.12 -6.43 -25.17
N ARG A 146 -1.19 -6.32 -26.12
CA ARG A 146 -0.41 -5.11 -26.36
C ARG A 146 -1.38 -3.94 -26.65
N GLY A 147 -1.07 -2.75 -26.12
CA GLY A 147 -1.92 -1.56 -26.25
C GLY A 147 -3.09 -1.46 -25.25
N GLN A 148 -3.46 -2.53 -24.53
CA GLN A 148 -4.45 -2.38 -23.45
C GLN A 148 -3.86 -1.60 -22.27
N ILE A 149 -4.59 -0.57 -21.82
CA ILE A 149 -4.23 0.24 -20.66
C ILE A 149 -4.39 -0.54 -19.35
N ILE A 150 -3.60 -0.17 -18.33
CA ILE A 150 -3.71 -0.73 -16.98
C ILE A 150 -4.91 -0.10 -16.26
N ASP A 151 -5.81 -0.95 -15.75
CA ASP A 151 -7.01 -0.58 -14.99
C ASP A 151 -6.98 -1.19 -13.57
N ALA A 152 -7.99 -0.89 -12.76
CA ALA A 152 -8.10 -1.31 -11.36
C ALA A 152 -8.01 -2.84 -11.17
N VAL A 153 -8.61 -3.61 -12.08
CA VAL A 153 -8.50 -5.07 -12.09
C VAL A 153 -7.06 -5.56 -12.15
N ASN A 154 -6.14 -4.82 -12.78
CA ASN A 154 -4.75 -5.21 -12.94
C ASN A 154 -3.91 -4.94 -11.70
N ILE A 155 -4.19 -3.87 -10.93
CA ILE A 155 -3.23 -3.37 -9.93
C ILE A 155 -3.84 -2.97 -8.57
N ASN A 156 -5.06 -2.44 -8.51
CA ASN A 156 -5.61 -1.88 -7.27
C ASN A 156 -5.83 -2.95 -6.19
N GLY A 157 -5.48 -2.63 -4.93
CA GLY A 157 -5.70 -3.50 -3.77
C GLY A 157 -6.75 -3.00 -2.79
N GLY A 158 -6.98 -1.69 -2.79
CA GLY A 158 -7.88 -1.00 -1.88
C GLY A 158 -8.04 0.45 -2.32
N TYR A 159 -8.82 1.19 -1.54
CA TYR A 159 -8.94 2.64 -1.62
C TYR A 159 -9.49 3.19 -0.30
N THR A 160 -9.30 4.48 -0.09
CA THR A 160 -9.87 5.23 1.04
C THR A 160 -10.24 6.63 0.60
N TYR A 161 -11.18 7.25 1.33
CA TYR A 161 -11.42 8.68 1.26
C TYR A 161 -10.78 9.32 2.49
N THR A 162 -9.84 10.25 2.30
CA THR A 162 -9.06 10.86 3.41
C THR A 162 -9.92 11.63 4.41
N ASN A 163 -11.10 12.07 3.99
CA ASN A 163 -12.10 12.73 4.83
C ASN A 163 -13.13 11.77 5.44
N LYS A 164 -13.06 10.44 5.21
CA LYS A 164 -13.89 9.41 5.87
C LYS A 164 -13.06 8.50 6.77
N ASN A 165 -13.69 7.62 7.55
CA ASN A 165 -12.98 6.68 8.46
C ASN A 165 -13.07 5.23 7.98
N ASN A 166 -13.77 5.00 6.86
CA ASN A 166 -13.88 3.70 6.23
C ASN A 166 -12.73 3.51 5.26
N ILE A 167 -12.06 2.37 5.37
CA ILE A 167 -10.98 1.93 4.50
C ILE A 167 -11.43 0.65 3.81
N TYR A 168 -11.24 0.60 2.50
CA TYR A 168 -11.76 -0.47 1.65
C TYR A 168 -10.62 -1.29 1.07
N ILE A 169 -10.63 -2.61 1.31
CA ILE A 169 -9.65 -3.56 0.77
C ILE A 169 -10.41 -4.53 -0.12
N ILE A 170 -10.04 -4.61 -1.40
CA ILE A 170 -10.82 -5.32 -2.43
C ILE A 170 -10.18 -6.63 -2.90
N ARG A 171 -8.99 -6.96 -2.38
CA ARG A 171 -8.19 -8.11 -2.86
C ARG A 171 -7.36 -8.72 -1.73
N LYS A 172 -7.32 -10.06 -1.69
CA LYS A 172 -6.49 -10.84 -0.76
C LYS A 172 -4.99 -10.73 -1.06
N GLU A 173 -4.60 -10.67 -2.33
CA GLU A 173 -3.18 -10.53 -2.69
C GLU A 173 -2.61 -9.19 -2.18
N ASP A 174 -1.48 -9.26 -1.48
CA ASP A 174 -0.76 -8.15 -0.84
C ASP A 174 -1.57 -7.36 0.21
N TYR A 175 -2.69 -7.90 0.70
CA TYR A 175 -3.59 -7.17 1.61
C TYR A 175 -2.87 -6.68 2.88
N ASN A 176 -1.87 -7.43 3.36
CA ASN A 176 -1.03 -7.07 4.51
C ASN A 176 -0.34 -5.71 4.34
N LYS A 177 0.09 -5.38 3.11
CA LYS A 177 0.68 -4.09 2.75
C LYS A 177 -0.40 -3.06 2.46
N VAL A 178 -1.44 -3.44 1.73
CA VAL A 178 -2.51 -2.53 1.30
C VAL A 178 -3.21 -1.92 2.51
N ILE A 179 -3.48 -2.70 3.55
CA ILE A 179 -4.15 -2.17 4.75
C ILE A 179 -3.35 -1.05 5.44
N ILE A 180 -2.02 -1.12 5.40
CA ILE A 180 -1.12 -0.08 5.92
C ILE A 180 -1.08 1.10 4.94
N HIS A 181 -1.01 0.84 3.64
CA HIS A 181 -1.06 1.88 2.59
C HIS A 181 -2.30 2.78 2.77
N GLU A 182 -3.49 2.18 2.86
CA GLU A 182 -4.72 2.95 3.02
C GLU A 182 -4.76 3.71 4.34
N LEU A 183 -4.20 3.17 5.43
CA LEU A 183 -4.06 3.90 6.70
C LEU A 183 -3.18 5.14 6.54
N LEU A 184 -2.06 5.02 5.81
CA LEU A 184 -1.07 6.09 5.64
C LEU A 184 -1.64 7.28 4.86
N HIS A 185 -2.69 7.11 4.05
CA HIS A 185 -3.42 8.23 3.45
C HIS A 185 -4.09 9.15 4.48
N HIS A 186 -4.33 8.68 5.70
CA HIS A 186 -4.85 9.48 6.80
C HIS A 186 -3.75 10.17 7.62
N ASN A 187 -2.48 9.98 7.26
CA ASN A 187 -1.37 10.67 7.90
C ASN A 187 -1.21 12.08 7.31
N THR A 188 -1.49 13.12 8.10
CA THR A 188 -1.46 14.52 7.64
C THR A 188 -0.07 15.06 7.29
N LEU A 189 1.00 14.39 7.73
CA LEU A 189 2.37 14.75 7.38
C LEU A 189 2.81 14.03 6.10
N ILE A 190 2.56 12.72 5.99
CA ILE A 190 3.01 11.93 4.84
C ILE A 190 2.12 12.16 3.62
N HIS A 191 0.80 12.25 3.80
CA HIS A 191 -0.15 12.42 2.71
C HIS A 191 -0.24 13.88 2.26
N LYS A 192 0.35 14.19 1.10
CA LYS A 192 0.24 15.49 0.44
C LYS A 192 -0.73 15.43 -0.74
N GLN A 193 -1.81 16.20 -0.69
CA GLN A 193 -2.79 16.27 -1.77
C GLN A 193 -2.34 17.13 -2.96
N LYS A 194 -1.56 18.19 -2.70
CA LYS A 194 -1.17 19.17 -3.72
C LYS A 194 0.29 18.99 -4.10
N TRP A 195 0.54 18.78 -5.39
CA TRP A 195 1.87 18.81 -5.99
C TRP A 195 1.92 20.00 -6.93
N GLU A 196 3.02 20.75 -6.93
CA GLU A 196 3.16 21.89 -7.84
C GLU A 196 3.06 21.44 -9.30
N GLU A 197 2.27 22.15 -10.11
CA GLU A 197 2.03 21.79 -11.50
C GLU A 197 3.30 21.77 -12.34
N ALA A 198 4.24 22.69 -12.06
CA ALA A 198 5.53 22.73 -12.71
C ALA A 198 6.31 21.42 -12.47
N ASN A 199 6.29 20.90 -11.25
CA ASN A 199 6.91 19.63 -10.90
C ASN A 199 6.20 18.45 -11.55
N ILE A 200 4.87 18.45 -11.64
CA ILE A 200 4.12 17.44 -12.39
C ILE A 200 4.51 17.43 -13.88
N ARG A 201 4.62 18.61 -14.52
CA ARG A 201 5.07 18.72 -15.92
C ARG A 201 6.48 18.17 -16.10
N ARG A 202 7.41 18.49 -15.18
CA ARG A 202 8.78 17.97 -15.19
C ARG A 202 8.81 16.44 -15.10
N LEU A 203 8.06 15.86 -14.16
CA LEU A 203 7.95 14.41 -14.03
C LEU A 203 7.35 13.77 -15.29
N LYS A 204 6.25 14.31 -15.82
CA LYS A 204 5.62 13.76 -17.03
C LYS A 204 6.56 13.78 -18.23
N ALA A 205 7.28 14.89 -18.43
CA ALA A 205 8.28 15.00 -19.50
C ALA A 205 9.42 13.99 -19.32
N HIS A 206 10.02 13.91 -18.13
CA HIS A 206 11.15 13.03 -17.85
C HIS A 206 10.80 11.54 -17.99
N PHE A 207 9.64 11.15 -17.47
CA PHE A 207 9.17 9.76 -17.45
C PHE A 207 8.36 9.36 -18.69
N LYS A 208 8.21 10.27 -19.67
CA LYS A 208 7.37 10.10 -20.86
C LYS A 208 5.94 9.67 -20.50
N ILE A 209 5.30 10.37 -19.58
CA ILE A 209 3.90 10.13 -19.20
C ILE A 209 3.01 11.07 -20.00
N HIS A 210 1.88 10.57 -20.49
CA HIS A 210 0.97 11.37 -21.31
C HIS A 210 0.55 12.67 -20.58
N PRO A 211 0.57 13.85 -21.24
CA PRO A 211 0.29 15.14 -20.60
C PRO A 211 -1.06 15.21 -19.90
N ASN A 212 -2.08 14.51 -20.44
CA ASN A 212 -3.45 14.52 -19.89
C ASN A 212 -3.70 13.45 -18.82
N MET A 213 -2.75 12.54 -18.57
CA MET A 213 -2.91 11.52 -17.54
C MET A 213 -2.80 12.15 -16.14
N LEU A 214 -3.69 11.78 -15.22
CA LEU A 214 -3.56 12.18 -13.82
C LEU A 214 -2.36 11.46 -13.18
N LEU A 215 -1.37 12.24 -12.77
CA LEU A 215 -0.19 11.74 -12.04
C LEU A 215 -0.26 12.23 -10.59
N ILE A 216 -0.21 11.30 -9.64
CA ILE A 216 -0.25 11.61 -8.21
C ILE A 216 1.04 11.06 -7.56
N PRO A 217 2.16 11.80 -7.57
CA PRO A 217 3.44 11.29 -7.06
C PRO A 217 3.39 10.92 -5.56
N ASN A 218 2.47 11.50 -4.79
CA ASN A 218 2.25 11.15 -3.39
C ASN A 218 1.89 9.66 -3.20
N GLU A 219 1.21 9.02 -4.16
CA GLU A 219 0.95 7.58 -4.16
C GLU A 219 2.24 6.76 -4.06
N ALA A 220 3.32 7.23 -4.70
CA ALA A 220 4.62 6.57 -4.64
C ALA A 220 5.26 6.66 -3.25
N ILE A 221 5.10 7.80 -2.57
CA ILE A 221 5.59 7.99 -1.20
C ILE A 221 4.84 7.06 -0.24
N ILE A 222 3.51 7.08 -0.28
CA ILE A 222 2.65 6.22 0.54
C ILE A 222 2.97 4.75 0.30
N GLU A 223 3.05 4.32 -0.96
CA GLU A 223 3.40 2.94 -1.32
C GLU A 223 4.80 2.55 -0.83
N THR A 224 5.78 3.46 -0.87
CA THR A 224 7.13 3.22 -0.35
C THR A 224 7.12 2.95 1.15
N TYR A 225 6.47 3.81 1.93
CA TYR A 225 6.33 3.60 3.38
C TYR A 225 5.59 2.29 3.69
N ALA A 226 4.52 1.97 2.95
CA ALA A 226 3.77 0.73 3.14
C ALA A 226 4.62 -0.52 2.86
N CYS A 227 5.44 -0.53 1.79
CA CYS A 227 6.39 -1.61 1.49
C CYS A 227 7.44 -1.78 2.60
N ILE A 228 8.00 -0.68 3.10
CA ILE A 228 9.00 -0.70 4.18
C ILE A 228 8.40 -1.24 5.47
N LEU A 229 7.23 -0.73 5.88
CA LEU A 229 6.56 -1.18 7.09
C LEU A 229 6.16 -2.66 6.99
N ASN A 230 5.63 -3.11 5.85
CA ASN A 230 5.30 -4.52 5.64
C ASN A 230 6.55 -5.42 5.77
N THR A 231 7.69 -5.00 5.22
CA THR A 231 8.96 -5.73 5.31
C THR A 231 9.54 -5.72 6.73
N VAL A 232 9.44 -4.58 7.43
CA VAL A 232 9.83 -4.45 8.85
C VAL A 232 9.01 -5.40 9.71
N PHE A 233 7.68 -5.40 9.56
CA PHE A 233 6.82 -6.32 10.29
C PHE A 233 7.13 -7.78 9.97
N TYR A 234 7.30 -8.12 8.69
CA TYR A 234 7.68 -9.46 8.28
C TYR A 234 8.97 -9.93 8.98
N SER A 235 10.00 -9.08 9.01
CA SER A 235 11.26 -9.38 9.71
C SER A 235 11.10 -9.57 11.22
N ILE A 236 10.32 -8.72 11.88
CA ILE A 236 10.05 -8.84 13.32
C ILE A 236 9.33 -10.15 13.63
N GLU A 237 8.29 -10.45 12.85
CA GLU A 237 7.38 -11.58 13.11
C GLU A 237 7.97 -12.94 12.79
N THR A 238 8.91 -13.00 11.86
CA THR A 238 9.59 -14.23 11.45
C THR A 238 10.98 -14.39 12.05
N GLY A 239 11.50 -13.36 12.72
CA GLY A 239 12.87 -13.34 13.22
C GLY A 239 13.94 -13.30 12.12
N THR A 240 13.56 -12.99 10.88
CA THR A 240 14.48 -13.00 9.71
C THR A 240 15.12 -11.64 9.48
N SER A 241 16.30 -11.64 8.83
CA SER A 241 17.11 -10.45 8.58
C SER A 241 16.36 -9.37 7.79
N LEU A 242 16.24 -8.17 8.37
CA LEU A 242 15.67 -6.99 7.70
C LEU A 242 16.42 -6.65 6.41
N ARG A 243 17.76 -6.73 6.44
CA ARG A 243 18.60 -6.40 5.29
C ARG A 243 18.32 -7.33 4.11
N GLU A 244 18.30 -8.63 4.37
CA GLU A 244 18.03 -9.62 3.31
C GLU A 244 16.60 -9.50 2.79
N ASN A 245 15.64 -9.24 3.68
CA ASN A 245 14.26 -9.10 3.26
C ASN A 245 14.01 -7.85 2.41
N LEU A 246 14.58 -6.71 2.81
CA LEU A 246 14.54 -5.48 2.01
C LEU A 246 15.20 -5.68 0.64
N LYS A 247 16.37 -6.32 0.61
CA LYS A 247 17.08 -6.59 -0.65
C LYS A 247 16.18 -7.38 -1.62
N ARG A 248 15.56 -8.47 -1.16
CA ARG A 248 14.69 -9.31 -1.99
C ARG A 248 13.44 -8.56 -2.46
N ASP A 249 12.80 -7.78 -1.60
CA ASP A 249 11.58 -7.03 -1.96
C ASP A 249 11.88 -5.81 -2.87
N GLN A 250 13.06 -5.20 -2.73
CA GLN A 250 13.57 -4.18 -3.65
C GLN A 250 13.94 -4.77 -5.02
N GLU A 251 14.58 -5.93 -5.07
CA GLU A 251 14.85 -6.66 -6.32
C GLU A 251 13.54 -7.02 -7.05
N HIS A 252 12.54 -7.49 -6.30
CA HIS A 252 11.20 -7.71 -6.83
C HIS A 252 10.55 -6.43 -7.38
N SER A 253 10.71 -5.30 -6.68
CA SER A 253 10.21 -4.00 -7.15
C SER A 253 10.88 -3.55 -8.45
N ILE A 254 12.19 -3.80 -8.61
CA ILE A 254 12.92 -3.52 -9.86
C ILE A 254 12.42 -4.41 -10.99
N ASN A 255 12.13 -5.69 -10.73
CA ASN A 255 11.52 -6.58 -11.71
C ASN A 255 10.15 -6.06 -12.20
N LEU A 256 9.30 -5.57 -11.29
CA LEU A 256 8.03 -4.96 -11.65
C LEU A 256 8.22 -3.68 -12.48
N THR A 257 9.19 -2.83 -12.11
CA THR A 257 9.54 -1.64 -12.89
C THR A 257 9.95 -2.00 -14.31
N GLY A 258 10.76 -3.06 -14.49
CA GLY A 258 11.08 -3.59 -15.81
C GLY A 258 9.84 -3.86 -16.66
N LYS A 259 8.85 -4.56 -16.09
CA LYS A 259 7.60 -4.88 -16.81
C LYS A 259 6.82 -3.64 -17.26
N ILE A 260 6.77 -2.59 -16.43
CA ILE A 260 6.10 -1.34 -16.78
C ILE A 260 6.87 -0.61 -17.89
N LEU A 261 8.20 -0.52 -17.80
CA LEU A 261 9.03 0.11 -18.83
C LEU A 261 9.01 -0.67 -20.15
N ASP A 262 9.00 -2.01 -20.09
CA ASP A 262 8.85 -2.87 -21.27
C ASP A 262 7.50 -2.65 -21.95
N LYS A 263 6.42 -2.54 -21.15
CA LYS A 263 5.08 -2.25 -21.66
C LYS A 263 4.99 -0.83 -22.25
N GLN A 264 5.70 0.13 -21.66
CA GLN A 264 5.81 1.49 -22.16
C GLN A 264 6.53 1.52 -23.52
N GLY A 265 7.53 0.67 -23.73
CA GLY A 265 8.22 0.54 -25.02
C GLY A 265 8.97 1.81 -25.47
N GLY A 266 9.15 2.79 -24.57
CA GLY A 266 9.70 4.10 -24.90
C GLY A 266 8.68 5.13 -25.39
N ASP A 267 7.40 4.74 -25.53
CA ASP A 267 6.28 5.61 -25.90
C ASP A 267 5.75 6.41 -24.69
N LEU A 268 4.73 7.25 -24.92
CA LEU A 268 4.01 7.91 -23.84
C LEU A 268 3.23 6.89 -23.01
N TRP A 269 3.38 6.94 -21.68
CA TRP A 269 2.66 6.09 -20.75
C TRP A 269 1.25 6.62 -20.47
N GLU A 270 0.28 5.71 -20.51
CA GLU A 270 -1.11 5.95 -20.15
C GLU A 270 -1.68 4.81 -19.30
N GLU A 271 -2.51 5.16 -18.32
CA GLU A 271 -3.24 4.24 -17.46
C GLU A 271 -4.51 4.89 -16.90
N LYS A 272 -5.44 4.08 -16.42
CA LYS A 272 -6.60 4.53 -15.62
C LYS A 272 -6.33 4.51 -14.12
N THR A 273 -5.14 4.10 -13.70
CA THR A 273 -4.77 3.93 -12.28
C THR A 273 -3.58 4.80 -11.91
N HIS A 274 -2.85 4.43 -10.87
CA HIS A 274 -1.59 5.07 -10.48
C HIS A 274 -0.44 4.05 -10.50
N SER A 275 -0.51 3.07 -11.40
CA SER A 275 0.48 1.98 -11.49
C SER A 275 1.90 2.49 -11.75
N TYR A 276 2.06 3.58 -12.50
CA TYR A 276 3.37 4.21 -12.69
C TYR A 276 3.94 4.74 -11.36
N CYS A 277 3.10 5.33 -10.52
CA CYS A 277 3.49 5.74 -9.17
C CYS A 277 3.80 4.53 -8.27
N TYR A 278 2.89 3.56 -8.22
CA TYR A 278 3.00 2.36 -7.38
C TYR A 278 4.21 1.48 -7.71
N ILE A 279 4.67 1.52 -8.96
CA ILE A 279 5.73 0.64 -9.44
C ILE A 279 7.00 1.41 -9.77
N VAL A 280 6.97 2.39 -10.68
CA VAL A 280 8.20 3.02 -11.18
C VAL A 280 8.74 4.03 -10.17
N LEU A 281 7.93 5.05 -9.82
CA LEU A 281 8.36 6.10 -8.90
C LEU A 281 8.62 5.51 -7.50
N LYS A 282 7.76 4.61 -7.04
CA LYS A 282 7.96 3.89 -5.77
C LYS A 282 9.28 3.13 -5.75
N THR A 283 9.66 2.41 -6.81
CA THR A 283 10.94 1.67 -6.81
C THR A 283 12.14 2.60 -6.65
N ILE A 284 12.12 3.79 -7.25
CA ILE A 284 13.18 4.79 -7.07
C ILE A 284 13.29 5.19 -5.60
N LEU A 285 12.17 5.57 -4.98
CA LEU A 285 12.14 5.94 -3.56
C LEU A 285 12.53 4.78 -2.65
N TYR A 286 12.05 3.56 -2.93
CA TYR A 286 12.23 2.40 -2.08
C TYR A 286 13.69 1.90 -2.07
N VAL A 287 14.34 1.86 -3.22
CA VAL A 287 15.76 1.45 -3.33
C VAL A 287 16.67 2.47 -2.65
N TYR A 288 16.36 3.76 -2.76
CA TYR A 288 17.17 4.85 -2.22
C TYR A 288 16.56 5.49 -0.97
N PHE A 289 15.78 4.74 -0.20
CA PHE A 289 14.94 5.32 0.85
C PHE A 289 15.74 6.02 1.95
N ASN A 290 16.91 5.49 2.34
CA ASN A 290 17.77 6.16 3.31
C ASN A 290 18.29 7.51 2.81
N ASP A 291 18.51 7.67 1.49
CA ASP A 291 18.88 8.96 0.91
C ASP A 291 17.66 9.88 0.79
N PHE A 292 16.50 9.31 0.45
CA PHE A 292 15.24 10.04 0.41
C PHE A 292 14.88 10.64 1.78
N LEU A 293 15.05 9.90 2.87
CA LEU A 293 14.80 10.39 4.23
C LEU A 293 15.66 11.61 4.62
N LYS A 294 16.83 11.79 4.00
CA LYS A 294 17.70 12.96 4.27
C LYS A 294 17.13 14.25 3.67
N ILE A 295 16.35 14.13 2.59
CA ILE A 295 15.75 15.28 1.93
C ILE A 295 14.28 15.45 2.28
N TYR A 296 13.58 14.41 2.74
CA TYR A 296 12.14 14.45 2.90
C TYR A 296 11.72 15.30 4.10
N LYS A 297 11.04 16.41 3.83
CA LYS A 297 10.54 17.39 4.81
C LYS A 297 9.02 17.51 4.77
N TYR A 298 8.32 16.50 4.23
CA TYR A 298 6.85 16.40 4.13
C TYR A 298 6.16 17.43 3.22
N HIS A 299 6.77 18.60 2.98
CA HIS A 299 6.20 19.70 2.19
C HIS A 299 7.09 20.18 1.03
N ASN A 300 8.09 19.39 0.64
CA ASN A 300 9.15 19.80 -0.29
C ASN A 300 9.15 19.01 -1.61
N ASP A 301 8.09 19.17 -2.40
CA ASP A 301 7.88 18.40 -3.64
C ASP A 301 8.86 18.70 -4.76
N THR A 302 9.49 19.88 -4.78
CA THR A 302 10.57 20.20 -5.73
C THR A 302 11.77 19.28 -5.51
N GLU A 303 12.27 19.14 -4.29
CA GLU A 303 13.41 18.28 -3.98
C GLU A 303 13.08 16.79 -4.18
N ILE A 304 11.83 16.39 -3.91
CA ILE A 304 11.37 15.03 -4.19
C ILE A 304 11.33 14.78 -5.70
N THR A 305 10.87 15.75 -6.48
CA THR A 305 10.88 15.69 -7.95
C THR A 305 12.29 15.56 -8.49
N ASP A 306 13.21 16.39 -8.00
CA ASP A 306 14.63 16.34 -8.36
C ASP A 306 15.24 14.99 -7.99
N PHE A 307 14.89 14.44 -6.83
CA PHE A 307 15.33 13.12 -6.40
C PHE A 307 14.87 12.01 -7.34
N LEU A 308 13.57 11.99 -7.70
CA LEU A 308 13.01 10.99 -8.61
C LEU A 308 13.72 11.03 -9.97
N ILE A 309 13.89 12.23 -10.54
CA ILE A 309 14.60 12.43 -11.80
C ILE A 309 16.05 11.97 -11.67
N LYS A 310 16.77 12.45 -10.64
CA LYS A 310 18.18 12.13 -10.39
C LYS A 310 18.43 10.65 -10.24
N TYR A 311 17.58 9.89 -9.53
CA TYR A 311 17.85 8.48 -9.25
C TYR A 311 17.22 7.51 -10.27
N SER A 312 16.33 7.98 -11.15
CA SER A 312 15.70 7.16 -12.19
C SER A 312 16.69 6.40 -13.08
N HIS A 313 17.75 7.06 -13.56
CA HIS A 313 18.76 6.43 -14.44
C HIS A 313 19.45 5.23 -13.78
N LYS A 314 19.66 5.26 -12.46
CA LYS A 314 20.26 4.14 -11.72
C LYS A 314 19.32 2.94 -11.67
N ILE A 315 18.02 3.18 -11.51
CA ILE A 315 17.01 2.13 -11.59
C ILE A 315 16.95 1.54 -12.99
N TYR A 316 16.94 2.37 -14.04
CA TYR A 316 16.91 1.88 -15.43
C TYR A 316 18.13 1.02 -15.77
N LYS A 317 19.32 1.41 -15.32
CA LYS A 317 20.54 0.59 -15.46
C LYS A 317 20.42 -0.75 -14.73
N ARG A 318 19.79 -0.79 -13.55
CA ARG A 318 19.55 -2.05 -12.83
C ARG A 318 18.51 -2.92 -13.53
N VAL A 319 17.46 -2.33 -14.08
CA VAL A 319 16.46 -3.04 -14.88
C VAL A 319 17.11 -3.68 -16.12
N SER A 320 17.95 -2.95 -16.85
CA SER A 320 18.59 -3.48 -18.05
C SER A 320 19.63 -4.58 -17.76
N ALA A 321 20.20 -4.60 -16.56
CA ALA A 321 21.13 -5.64 -16.13
C ALA A 321 20.43 -6.95 -15.73
N ILE A 322 19.12 -6.93 -15.44
CA ILE A 322 18.36 -8.14 -15.16
C ILE A 322 18.06 -8.80 -16.51
N ALA A 323 18.70 -9.94 -16.77
CA ALA A 323 18.44 -10.75 -17.95
C ALA A 323 16.94 -10.94 -18.13
N SER A 324 16.47 -11.00 -19.38
CA SER A 324 15.07 -11.25 -19.74
C SER A 324 14.63 -12.67 -19.35
N ALA A 325 14.66 -12.99 -18.06
CA ALA A 325 14.05 -14.19 -17.51
C ALA A 325 12.57 -14.18 -17.88
N LYS A 326 12.01 -15.37 -18.21
CA LYS A 326 10.60 -15.56 -18.60
C LYS A 326 9.70 -14.61 -17.83
N ARG A 327 9.24 -13.56 -18.53
CA ARG A 327 8.48 -12.48 -17.93
C ARG A 327 7.06 -12.97 -17.70
N ASP A 328 6.80 -13.52 -16.51
CA ASP A 328 5.42 -13.67 -16.04
C ASP A 328 4.79 -12.27 -16.00
N ASN A 329 3.57 -12.13 -16.51
CA ASN A 329 2.82 -10.88 -16.50
C ASN A 329 2.27 -10.51 -15.12
N ARG A 330 2.52 -11.31 -14.07
CA ARG A 330 2.04 -11.06 -12.71
C ARG A 330 2.57 -9.75 -12.12
N LEU A 331 1.68 -9.00 -11.47
CA LEU A 331 1.92 -7.70 -10.83
C LEU A 331 1.71 -7.75 -9.30
N LYS A 332 2.07 -8.86 -8.65
CA LYS A 332 2.14 -8.92 -7.19
C LYS A 332 3.11 -7.84 -6.71
N GLN A 333 2.71 -6.95 -5.82
CA GLN A 333 3.47 -5.73 -5.48
C GLN A 333 4.57 -5.96 -4.44
N THR A 334 4.45 -7.00 -3.62
CA THR A 334 5.43 -7.38 -2.58
C THR A 334 5.74 -8.86 -2.63
N ILE A 335 6.91 -9.28 -2.13
CA ILE A 335 7.20 -10.72 -1.97
C ILE A 335 6.56 -11.30 -0.70
N TYR A 336 6.25 -10.46 0.29
CA TYR A 336 5.70 -10.82 1.61
C TYR A 336 4.19 -10.62 1.72
#